data_AF-A0A2R6AK42-F1
#
_entry.id   AF-A0A2R6AK42-F1
#
_cell.length_a   1.000
_cell.length_b   1.000
_cell.length_c   1.000
_cell.angle_alpha   90.00
_cell.angle_beta   90.00
_cell.angle_gamma   90.00
#
_symmetry.space_group_name_H-M   'P 1'
#
loop_
_entity.id
_entity.type
_entity.pdbx_description
1 polymer ?
#
loop_
_entity_poly.entity_id
_entity_poly.type
_entity_poly.pdbx_seq_one_letter_code
_entity_poly.pdbx_strand_id
1 'polypeptide(L)'
;MRKKTAKGKSHSKRPANPEAPSWINVQPEVIEKMIVELAKKGYSQAMIGQILRDQEGIPLVKPILGKSISQVLKDHGIEKRIPDDLEALIAHAERTIKHLEQHPKDKASLRGLEITESKIHRLVKYYKRKGILPPDWKYKPRAASFI
;
A
#
# COMPACT_ATOMS: atom_id res chain seq x y z
N MET A 1 20.12 -25.43 10.60
CA MET A 1 20.05 -25.02 9.17
C MET A 1 19.39 -23.64 9.06
N ARG A 2 20.07 -22.61 8.56
CA ARG A 2 19.42 -21.35 8.12
C ARG A 2 18.49 -21.71 6.97
N LYS A 3 17.18 -21.89 7.22
CA LYS A 3 16.19 -22.03 6.14
C LYS A 3 16.31 -20.77 5.28
N LYS A 4 16.90 -20.90 4.08
CA LYS A 4 16.88 -19.86 3.06
C LYS A 4 15.41 -19.47 2.85
N THR A 5 15.15 -18.17 2.77
CA THR A 5 13.81 -17.64 2.46
C THR A 5 13.24 -18.36 1.23
N ALA A 6 11.98 -18.78 1.31
CA ALA A 6 11.31 -19.45 0.19
C ALA A 6 11.30 -18.53 -1.03
N LYS A 7 11.71 -19.06 -2.20
CA LYS A 7 11.77 -18.32 -3.47
C LYS A 7 10.46 -18.48 -4.25
N GLY A 8 9.33 -18.12 -3.64
CA GLY A 8 8.02 -18.17 -4.29
C GLY A 8 7.92 -17.16 -5.44
N LYS A 9 7.25 -17.53 -6.54
CA LYS A 9 6.90 -16.62 -7.65
C LYS A 9 5.38 -16.53 -7.76
N SER A 10 4.80 -15.46 -7.22
CA SER A 10 3.40 -15.11 -7.41
C SER A 10 3.31 -13.62 -7.70
N HIS A 11 2.88 -13.26 -8.91
CA HIS A 11 2.67 -11.88 -9.33
C HIS A 11 1.65 -11.86 -10.48
N SER A 12 0.96 -10.75 -10.65
CA SER A 12 0.06 -10.57 -11.79
C SER A 12 0.86 -10.42 -13.08
N LYS A 13 0.43 -11.12 -14.14
CA LYS A 13 0.93 -10.91 -15.50
C LYS A 13 -0.05 -10.00 -16.23
N ARG A 14 0.42 -8.83 -16.65
CA ARG A 14 -0.39 -7.90 -17.43
C ARG A 14 -0.63 -8.45 -18.85
N PRO A 15 -1.74 -8.08 -19.51
CA PRO A 15 -1.97 -8.35 -20.92
C PRO A 15 -0.81 -7.82 -21.77
N ALA A 16 -0.55 -8.48 -22.91
CA ALA A 16 0.54 -8.10 -23.81
C ALA A 16 0.30 -6.74 -24.48
N ASN A 17 -0.94 -6.47 -24.91
CA ASN A 17 -1.35 -5.18 -25.44
C ASN A 17 -1.91 -4.30 -24.30
N PRO A 18 -1.31 -3.13 -24.01
CA PRO A 18 -1.77 -2.22 -22.96
C PRO A 18 -2.90 -1.28 -23.42
N GLU A 19 -3.60 -1.56 -24.51
CA GLU A 19 -4.73 -0.76 -24.96
C GLU A 19 -5.98 -0.94 -24.09
N ALA A 20 -6.86 0.06 -24.13
CA ALA A 20 -8.16 -0.03 -23.48
C ALA A 20 -9.01 -1.12 -24.18
N PRO A 21 -9.56 -2.08 -23.43
CA PRO A 21 -10.44 -3.09 -24.00
C PRO A 21 -11.67 -2.45 -24.67
N SER A 22 -12.07 -2.98 -25.82
CA SER A 22 -13.18 -2.46 -26.63
C SER A 22 -14.55 -2.55 -25.96
N TRP A 23 -14.71 -3.42 -24.97
CA TRP A 23 -15.97 -3.56 -24.21
C TRP A 23 -16.17 -2.51 -23.12
N ILE A 24 -15.16 -1.67 -22.84
CA ILE A 24 -15.27 -0.60 -21.86
C ILE A 24 -15.86 0.64 -22.53
N ASN A 25 -17.16 0.83 -22.38
CA ASN A 25 -17.88 1.99 -22.89
C ASN A 25 -17.92 3.17 -21.89
N VAL A 26 -17.16 3.09 -20.80
CA VAL A 26 -17.17 4.09 -19.72
C VAL A 26 -16.25 5.25 -20.10
N GLN A 27 -16.77 6.48 -19.96
CA GLN A 27 -15.98 7.68 -20.22
C GLN A 27 -14.88 7.86 -19.17
N PRO A 28 -13.68 8.33 -19.55
CA PRO A 28 -12.57 8.61 -18.63
C PRO A 28 -12.98 9.45 -17.41
N GLU A 29 -13.80 10.48 -17.62
CA GLU A 29 -14.27 11.38 -16.57
C GLU A 29 -15.10 10.67 -15.49
N VAL A 30 -15.87 9.65 -15.87
CA VAL A 30 -16.69 8.87 -14.94
C VAL A 30 -15.80 8.02 -14.04
N ILE A 31 -14.74 7.45 -14.61
CA ILE A 31 -13.76 6.65 -13.86
C ILE A 31 -13.00 7.53 -12.86
N GLU A 32 -12.62 8.75 -13.24
CA GLU A 32 -11.98 9.71 -12.33
C GLU A 32 -12.90 10.06 -11.15
N LYS A 33 -14.18 10.38 -11.42
CA LYS A 33 -15.18 10.66 -10.37
C LYS A 33 -15.34 9.48 -9.42
N MET A 34 -15.38 8.26 -9.95
CA MET A 34 -15.51 7.04 -9.15
C MET A 34 -14.29 6.81 -8.25
N ILE A 35 -13.07 7.02 -8.77
CA ILE A 35 -11.83 6.96 -7.98
C ILE A 35 -11.88 7.96 -6.82
N VAL A 36 -12.30 9.19 -7.10
CA VAL A 36 -12.42 10.26 -6.10
C VAL A 36 -13.47 9.91 -5.04
N GLU A 37 -14.63 9.37 -5.45
CA GLU A 37 -15.67 8.96 -4.52
C GLU A 37 -15.20 7.83 -3.60
N LEU A 38 -14.56 6.81 -4.14
CA LEU A 38 -14.01 5.71 -3.36
C LEU A 38 -12.91 6.17 -2.40
N ALA A 39 -12.06 7.11 -2.83
CA ALA A 39 -11.05 7.71 -1.96
C ALA A 39 -11.68 8.52 -0.81
N LYS A 40 -12.76 9.28 -1.08
CA LYS A 40 -13.52 9.99 -0.04
C LYS A 40 -14.19 9.05 0.96
N LYS A 41 -14.59 7.85 0.52
CA LYS A 41 -15.07 6.77 1.41
C LYS A 41 -13.96 6.16 2.28
N GLY A 42 -12.69 6.50 2.04
CA GLY A 42 -11.55 6.05 2.83
C GLY A 42 -10.88 4.79 2.31
N TYR A 43 -11.22 4.31 1.11
CA TYR A 43 -10.56 3.15 0.52
C TYR A 43 -9.09 3.45 0.14
N SER A 44 -8.21 2.46 0.31
CA SER A 44 -6.81 2.56 -0.12
C SER A 44 -6.69 2.49 -1.64
N GLN A 45 -5.61 3.04 -2.21
CA GLN A 45 -5.37 3.02 -3.66
C GLN A 45 -5.39 1.59 -4.24
N ALA A 46 -4.85 0.63 -3.49
CA ALA A 46 -4.86 -0.78 -3.88
C ALA A 46 -6.28 -1.36 -3.90
N MET A 47 -7.10 -1.02 -2.89
CA MET A 47 -8.48 -1.48 -2.79
C MET A 47 -9.37 -0.82 -3.86
N ILE A 48 -9.16 0.46 -4.17
CA ILE A 48 -9.82 1.14 -5.28
C ILE A 48 -9.54 0.40 -6.59
N GLY A 49 -8.27 0.05 -6.86
CA GLY A 49 -7.92 -0.72 -8.05
C GLY A 49 -8.49 -2.14 -8.10
N GLN A 50 -8.85 -2.71 -6.94
CA GLN A 50 -9.52 -4.00 -6.87
C GLN A 50 -11.03 -3.84 -7.12
N ILE A 51 -11.67 -2.84 -6.52
CA ILE A 51 -13.08 -2.52 -6.75
C ILE A 51 -13.34 -2.23 -8.23
N LEU A 52 -12.52 -1.38 -8.85
CA LEU A 52 -12.64 -1.07 -10.28
C LEU A 52 -12.53 -2.32 -11.15
N ARG A 53 -11.70 -3.28 -10.76
CA ARG A 53 -11.52 -4.53 -11.52
C ARG A 53 -12.66 -5.50 -11.33
N ASP A 54 -13.03 -5.74 -10.07
CA ASP A 54 -13.90 -6.86 -9.69
C ASP A 54 -15.39 -6.47 -9.77
N GLN A 55 -15.74 -5.21 -9.50
CA GLN A 55 -17.13 -4.72 -9.51
C GLN A 55 -17.48 -4.00 -10.81
N GLU A 56 -16.59 -3.13 -11.29
CA GLU A 56 -16.87 -2.24 -12.43
C GLU A 56 -16.34 -2.78 -13.76
N GLY A 57 -15.63 -3.91 -13.74
CA GLY A 57 -15.10 -4.54 -14.95
C GLY A 57 -13.97 -3.76 -15.64
N ILE A 58 -13.30 -2.85 -14.93
CA ILE A 58 -12.18 -2.04 -15.41
C ILE A 58 -10.85 -2.69 -14.98
N PRO A 59 -10.16 -3.44 -15.87
CA PRO A 59 -9.00 -4.23 -15.47
C PRO A 59 -7.75 -3.38 -15.17
N LEU A 60 -7.50 -2.36 -15.98
CA LEU A 60 -6.35 -1.47 -15.87
C LEU A 60 -6.78 -0.03 -16.10
N VAL A 61 -6.53 0.83 -15.11
CA VAL A 61 -6.88 2.26 -15.16
C VAL A 61 -5.92 3.06 -16.06
N LYS A 62 -4.63 2.68 -16.08
CA LYS A 62 -3.58 3.44 -16.77
C LYS A 62 -3.76 3.53 -18.30
N PRO A 63 -4.13 2.45 -19.01
CA PRO A 63 -4.48 2.52 -20.43
C PRO A 63 -5.61 3.49 -20.78
N ILE A 64 -6.59 3.60 -19.89
CA ILE A 64 -7.83 4.34 -20.16
C ILE A 64 -7.65 5.82 -19.83
N LEU A 65 -7.09 6.12 -18.65
CA LEU A 65 -6.91 7.51 -18.18
C LEU A 65 -5.56 8.13 -18.58
N GLY A 66 -4.58 7.33 -19.00
CA GLY A 66 -3.18 7.76 -19.13
C GLY A 66 -2.47 8.05 -17.79
N LYS A 67 -3.23 8.20 -16.71
CA LYS A 67 -2.77 8.48 -15.34
C LYS A 67 -2.85 7.25 -14.45
N SER A 68 -2.06 7.24 -13.38
CA SER A 68 -2.20 6.25 -12.31
C SER A 68 -3.22 6.71 -11.28
N ILE A 69 -3.79 5.79 -10.50
CA ILE A 69 -4.72 6.13 -9.40
C ILE A 69 -4.08 7.15 -8.44
N SER A 70 -2.80 6.98 -8.10
CA SER A 70 -2.09 7.95 -7.24
C SER A 70 -1.97 9.34 -7.89
N GLN A 71 -1.84 9.43 -9.22
CA GLN A 71 -1.78 10.72 -9.91
C GLN A 71 -3.16 11.38 -9.92
N VAL A 72 -4.23 10.62 -10.19
CA VAL A 72 -5.60 11.13 -10.14
C VAL A 72 -5.92 11.71 -8.76
N LEU A 73 -5.57 11.00 -7.68
CA LEU A 73 -5.79 11.50 -6.32
C LEU A 73 -4.99 12.75 -6.00
N LYS A 74 -3.77 12.86 -6.55
CA LYS A 74 -2.93 14.06 -6.39
C LYS A 74 -3.51 15.26 -7.15
N ASP A 75 -3.98 15.05 -8.37
CA ASP A 75 -4.59 16.10 -9.19
C ASP A 75 -5.87 16.66 -8.52
N HIS A 76 -6.61 15.82 -7.79
CA HIS A 76 -7.79 16.24 -7.02
C HIS A 76 -7.49 16.70 -5.59
N GLY A 77 -6.22 16.76 -5.17
CA GLY A 77 -5.82 17.23 -3.83
C GLY A 77 -6.20 16.30 -2.68
N ILE A 78 -6.54 15.04 -2.95
CA ILE A 78 -6.92 14.02 -1.94
C ILE A 78 -5.68 13.18 -1.58
N GLU A 79 -4.52 13.83 -1.48
CA GLU A 79 -3.26 13.14 -1.18
C GLU A 79 -3.18 12.83 0.32
N LYS A 80 -2.93 11.56 0.65
CA LYS A 80 -2.63 11.18 2.03
C LYS A 80 -1.23 11.66 2.39
N ARG A 81 -1.09 12.20 3.61
CA ARG A 81 0.21 12.64 4.17
C ARG A 81 1.22 11.49 4.30
N ILE A 82 0.72 10.27 4.49
CA ILE A 82 1.52 9.06 4.64
C ILE A 82 1.13 8.11 3.49
N PRO A 83 2.11 7.53 2.77
CA PRO A 83 1.84 6.51 1.76
C PRO A 83 1.10 5.29 2.33
N ASP A 84 0.17 4.72 1.55
CA ASP A 84 -0.67 3.57 1.95
C ASP A 84 0.13 2.34 2.41
N ASP A 85 1.28 2.07 1.78
CA ASP A 85 2.13 0.93 2.09
C ASP A 85 2.82 1.08 3.46
N LEU A 86 3.28 2.29 3.78
CA LEU A 86 3.86 2.64 5.06
C LEU A 86 2.80 2.61 6.17
N GLU A 87 1.61 3.14 5.90
CA GLU A 87 0.45 3.09 6.80
C GLU A 87 0.09 1.64 7.15
N ALA A 88 0.02 0.74 6.16
CA ALA A 88 -0.29 -0.66 6.37
C ALA A 88 0.75 -1.39 7.25
N LEU A 89 2.05 -1.08 7.09
CA LEU A 89 3.10 -1.66 7.92
C LEU A 89 3.05 -1.14 9.36
N ILE A 90 2.77 0.15 9.55
CA ILE A 90 2.59 0.74 10.89
C ILE A 90 1.40 0.08 11.59
N ALA A 91 0.26 -0.02 10.91
CA ALA A 91 -0.94 -0.67 11.45
C ALA A 91 -0.71 -2.17 11.75
N HIS A 92 0.16 -2.85 11.00
CA HIS A 92 0.57 -4.21 11.33
C HIS A 92 1.44 -4.26 12.59
N ALA A 93 2.44 -3.39 12.69
CA ALA A 93 3.31 -3.29 13.86
C ALA A 93 2.52 -2.98 15.14
N GLU A 94 1.57 -2.05 15.09
CA GLU A 94 0.70 -1.71 16.22
C GLU A 94 -0.14 -2.90 16.71
N ARG A 95 -0.67 -3.71 15.77
CA ARG A 95 -1.40 -4.94 16.12
C ARG A 95 -0.49 -5.96 16.80
N THR A 96 0.74 -6.14 16.30
CA THR A 96 1.72 -7.04 16.91
C THR A 96 2.15 -6.55 18.30
N ILE A 97 2.31 -5.23 18.48
CA ILE A 97 2.62 -4.62 19.78
C ILE A 97 1.50 -4.90 20.78
N LYS A 98 0.23 -4.66 20.41
CA LYS A 98 -0.93 -4.96 21.29
C LYS A 98 -0.99 -6.42 21.71
N HIS A 99 -0.63 -7.34 20.81
CA HIS A 99 -0.52 -8.77 21.13
C HIS A 99 0.61 -9.06 22.13
N LEU A 100 1.79 -8.45 21.93
CA LEU A 100 2.95 -8.63 22.82
C LEU A 100 2.76 -8.00 24.20
N GLU A 101 1.96 -6.93 24.32
CA GLU A 101 1.57 -6.36 25.61
C GLU A 101 0.79 -7.37 26.47
N GLN A 102 -0.04 -8.21 25.85
CA GLN A 102 -0.78 -9.28 26.53
C GLN A 102 0.05 -10.56 26.69
N HIS A 103 0.93 -10.84 25.72
CA HIS A 103 1.73 -12.06 25.65
C HIS A 103 3.24 -11.76 25.47
N PRO A 104 3.92 -11.24 26.51
CA PRO A 104 5.31 -10.80 26.38
C PRO A 104 6.31 -11.94 26.13
N LYS A 105 5.92 -13.19 26.42
CA LYS A 105 6.78 -14.37 26.22
C LYS A 105 6.79 -14.89 24.77
N ASP A 106 5.97 -14.33 23.88
CA ASP A 106 5.91 -14.73 22.47
C ASP A 106 7.10 -14.18 21.66
N LYS A 107 8.21 -14.92 21.71
CA LYS A 107 9.45 -14.59 20.98
C LYS A 107 9.29 -14.66 19.45
N ALA A 108 8.32 -15.42 18.94
CA ALA A 108 8.10 -15.52 17.50
C ALA A 108 7.48 -14.23 16.96
N SER A 109 6.48 -13.70 17.67
CA SER A 109 5.87 -12.42 17.36
C SER A 109 6.82 -11.24 17.58
N LEU A 110 7.68 -11.28 18.61
CA LEU A 110 8.74 -10.28 18.82
C LEU A 110 9.68 -10.19 17.61
N ARG A 111 10.18 -11.34 17.12
CA ARG A 111 10.99 -11.39 15.90
C ARG A 111 10.22 -10.87 14.67
N GLY A 112 8.92 -11.16 14.58
CA GLY A 112 8.05 -10.64 13.52
C GLY A 112 7.94 -9.11 13.56
N LEU A 113 7.83 -8.54 14.76
CA LEU A 113 7.82 -7.09 14.98
C LEU A 113 9.14 -6.46 14.53
N GLU A 114 10.29 -6.98 14.95
CA GLU A 114 11.61 -6.49 14.55
C GLU A 114 11.78 -6.45 13.01
N ILE A 115 11.32 -7.49 12.32
CA ILE A 115 11.36 -7.56 10.85
C ILE A 115 10.44 -6.50 10.23
N THR A 116 9.27 -6.28 10.83
CA THR A 116 8.30 -5.27 10.37
C THR A 116 8.84 -3.86 10.56
N GLU A 117 9.38 -3.55 11.73
CA GLU A 117 10.05 -2.26 12.01
C GLU A 117 11.23 -2.02 11.07
N SER A 118 12.02 -3.06 10.78
CA SER A 118 13.10 -2.98 9.79
C SER A 118 12.60 -2.66 8.38
N LYS A 119 11.43 -3.18 7.98
CA LYS A 119 10.79 -2.81 6.69
C LYS A 119 10.31 -1.37 6.70
N ILE A 120 9.71 -0.91 7.79
CA ILE A 120 9.27 0.48 7.99
C ILE A 120 10.46 1.42 7.79
N HIS A 121 11.59 1.19 8.47
CA HIS A 121 12.79 2.02 8.32
C HIS A 121 13.30 2.08 6.88
N ARG A 122 13.27 0.96 6.15
CA ARG A 122 13.68 0.91 4.74
C ARG A 122 12.76 1.74 3.84
N LEU A 123 11.44 1.66 4.02
CA LEU A 123 10.49 2.47 3.26
C LEU A 123 10.61 3.96 3.59
N VAL A 124 10.77 4.29 4.86
CA VAL A 124 10.94 5.67 5.31
C VAL A 124 12.18 6.29 4.67
N LYS A 125 13.31 5.57 4.64
CA LYS A 125 14.53 6.00 3.93
C LYS A 125 14.26 6.23 2.45
N TYR A 126 13.51 5.35 1.79
CA TYR A 126 13.15 5.47 0.38
C TYR A 126 12.31 6.73 0.13
N TYR A 127 11.26 6.94 0.91
CA TYR A 127 10.33 8.04 0.72
C TYR A 127 10.90 9.41 1.09
N LYS A 128 11.78 9.48 2.09
CA LYS A 128 12.58 10.68 2.38
C LYS A 128 13.45 11.07 1.20
N ARG A 129 14.17 10.09 0.61
CA ARG A 129 14.99 10.32 -0.57
C ARG A 129 14.18 10.77 -1.79
N LYS A 130 12.91 10.35 -1.89
CA LYS A 130 11.99 10.78 -2.94
C LYS A 130 11.29 12.12 -2.65
N GLY A 131 11.47 12.71 -1.48
CA GLY A 131 10.82 13.96 -1.08
C GLY A 131 9.31 13.84 -0.79
N ILE A 132 8.80 12.61 -0.64
CA ILE A 132 7.39 12.36 -0.34
C ILE A 132 7.14 12.53 1.17
N LEU A 133 8.08 12.07 1.99
CA LEU A 133 8.03 12.23 3.45
C LEU A 133 8.98 13.37 3.90
N PRO A 134 8.58 14.15 4.92
CA PRO A 134 9.46 15.17 5.51
C PRO A 134 10.78 14.57 6.02
N PRO A 135 11.90 15.31 5.93
CA PRO A 135 13.20 14.84 6.42
C PRO A 135 13.17 14.54 7.93
N ASP A 136 12.35 15.28 8.68
CA ASP A 136 12.24 15.17 10.13
C ASP A 136 11.35 14.01 10.59
N TRP A 137 10.59 13.40 9.67
CA TRP A 137 9.68 12.32 10.01
C TRP A 137 10.46 11.12 10.57
N LYS A 138 10.09 10.61 11.75
CA LYS A 138 10.76 9.48 12.39
C LYS A 138 9.74 8.49 12.93
N TYR A 139 9.97 7.22 12.66
CA TYR A 139 9.26 6.13 13.31
C TYR A 139 9.95 5.81 14.64
N LYS A 140 9.17 5.63 15.71
CA LYS A 140 9.69 5.22 17.03
C LYS A 140 9.50 3.71 17.18
N PRO A 141 10.59 2.91 17.12
CA PRO A 141 10.49 1.47 17.33
C PRO A 141 10.15 1.15 18.78
N ARG A 142 9.36 0.10 18.98
CA ARG A 142 8.90 -0.36 20.32
C ARG A 142 9.30 -1.80 20.61
N ALA A 143 9.86 -2.53 19.65
CA ALA A 143 10.39 -3.88 19.87
C ALA A 143 11.41 -3.94 21.02
N ALA A 144 12.29 -2.94 21.13
CA ALA A 144 13.31 -2.87 22.19
C ALA A 144 12.74 -2.76 23.61
N SER A 145 11.46 -2.40 23.76
CA SER A 145 10.79 -2.32 25.07
C SER A 145 10.35 -3.68 25.62
N PHE A 146 10.35 -4.73 24.79
CA PHE A 146 9.93 -6.09 25.16
C PHE A 146 11.11 -7.07 25.32
N ILE A 147 12.34 -6.57 25.16
CA ILE A 147 13.60 -7.28 25.41
C ILE A 147 13.93 -7.15 26.90
#